data_AF-A0A0K2RL14-F1
#
_entry.id   AF-A0A0K2RL14-F1
#
_cell.length_a   1.000
_cell.length_b   1.000
_cell.length_c   1.000
_cell.angle_alpha   90.00
_cell.angle_beta   90.00
_cell.angle_gamma   90.00
#
_symmetry.space_group_name_H-M   'P 1'
#
loop_
_entity.id
_entity.type
_entity.pdbx_description
1 polymer ?
#
loop_
_entity_poly.entity_id
_entity_poly.type
_entity_poly.pdbx_seq_one_letter_code
_entity_poly.pdbx_strand_id
1 'polypeptide(L)' 'MIAESAVANGWAGVVINGAIRDRVAIAELPLGVKALGSNPKKSSKVGRGEVDIALVIDGVHIEPGNLIYCDPDGILVER' A
#
# COMPACT_ATOMS: atom_id res chain seq x y z
N MET A 1 2.49 15.13 2.11
CA MET A 1 2.89 13.87 1.44
C MET A 1 1.70 12.90 1.40
N ILE A 2 1.64 11.90 0.49
CA ILE A 2 0.50 10.96 0.43
C ILE A 2 0.41 10.14 1.74
N ALA A 3 1.55 9.67 2.27
CA ALA A 3 1.57 8.90 3.52
C ALA A 3 1.06 9.71 4.72
N GLU A 4 1.46 10.98 4.87
CA GLU A 4 0.90 11.88 5.90
C GLU A 4 -0.61 12.05 5.76
N SER A 5 -1.12 12.13 4.53
CA SER A 5 -2.56 12.21 4.28
C SER A 5 -3.27 10.93 4.72
N ALA A 6 -2.69 9.75 4.51
CA ALA A 6 -3.24 8.49 5.00
C ALA A 6 -3.33 8.47 6.54
N VAL A 7 -2.27 8.91 7.22
CA VAL A 7 -2.26 9.06 8.69
C VAL A 7 -3.36 10.01 9.16
N ALA A 8 -3.47 11.19 8.56
CA ALA A 8 -4.48 12.18 8.92
C ALA A 8 -5.92 11.69 8.72
N ASN A 9 -6.14 10.73 7.81
CA ASN A 9 -7.42 10.10 7.56
C ASN A 9 -7.62 8.78 8.33
N GLY A 10 -6.74 8.43 9.26
CA GLY A 10 -6.90 7.25 10.12
C GLY A 10 -6.69 5.91 9.43
N TRP A 11 -5.93 5.87 8.32
CA TRP A 11 -5.61 4.61 7.66
C TRP A 11 -4.69 3.75 8.52
N ALA A 12 -4.99 2.46 8.66
CA ALA A 12 -4.12 1.51 9.36
C ALA A 12 -2.80 1.28 8.60
N GLY A 13 -2.86 1.27 7.26
CA GLY A 13 -1.70 1.04 6.42
C GLY A 13 -2.02 0.91 4.94
N VAL A 14 -0.99 0.67 4.13
CA VAL A 14 -1.08 0.42 2.70
C VAL A 14 -0.12 -0.70 2.27
N VAL A 15 -0.59 -1.54 1.34
CA VAL A 15 0.22 -2.55 0.65
C VAL A 15 0.31 -2.14 -0.82
N ILE A 16 1.54 -2.03 -1.34
CA ILE A 16 1.80 -1.52 -2.68
C ILE A 16 2.58 -2.57 -3.45
N ASN A 17 1.93 -3.17 -4.47
CA ASN A 17 2.61 -4.03 -5.45
C ASN A 17 3.44 -3.18 -6.43
N GLY A 18 4.50 -2.57 -5.92
CA GLY A 18 5.32 -1.60 -6.63
C GLY A 18 6.31 -0.87 -5.70
N ALA A 19 6.95 0.18 -6.23
CA ALA A 19 7.93 0.96 -5.49
C ALA A 19 7.30 2.19 -4.82
N ILE A 20 7.82 2.55 -3.64
CA ILE A 20 7.54 3.80 -2.94
C ILE A 20 8.72 4.78 -3.03
N ARG A 21 8.57 5.99 -2.50
CA ARG A 21 9.67 6.95 -2.28
C ARG A 21 9.56 7.55 -0.89
N ASP A 22 10.56 8.33 -0.50
CA ASP A 22 10.60 9.00 0.81
C ASP A 22 10.57 8.00 1.99
N ARG A 23 11.12 6.79 1.78
CA ARG A 23 11.00 5.65 2.72
C ARG A 23 11.45 5.95 4.15
N VAL A 24 12.45 6.84 4.30
CA VAL A 24 12.99 7.23 5.60
C VAL A 24 11.96 8.05 6.37
N ALA A 25 11.38 9.07 5.75
CA ALA A 25 10.32 9.88 6.36
C ALA A 25 9.05 9.05 6.62
N ILE A 26 8.70 8.14 5.70
CA ILE A 26 7.56 7.24 5.88
C ILE A 26 7.73 6.33 7.09
N ALA A 27 8.95 5.84 7.37
CA ALA A 27 9.22 4.97 8.50
C ALA A 27 9.04 5.65 9.88
N GLU A 28 8.97 6.97 9.92
CA GLU A 28 8.72 7.77 11.12
C GLU A 28 7.21 8.01 11.36
N LEU A 29 6.36 7.66 10.40
CA LEU A 29 4.91 7.84 10.50
C LEU A 29 4.24 6.64 11.19
N PRO A 30 3.15 6.86 11.95
CA PRO A 30 2.34 5.78 12.50
C PRO A 30 1.44 5.16 11.41
N LEU A 31 2.04 4.58 10.38
CA LEU A 31 1.37 3.98 9.23
C LEU A 31 2.06 2.70 8.80
N GLY A 32 1.32 1.59 8.70
CA GLY A 32 1.86 0.36 8.12
C GLY A 32 2.11 0.54 6.62
N VAL A 33 3.32 0.24 6.13
CA VAL A 33 3.63 0.30 4.69
C VAL A 33 4.43 -0.92 4.26
N LYS A 34 3.89 -1.67 3.29
CA LYS A 34 4.61 -2.71 2.56
C LYS A 34 4.71 -2.35 1.08
N ALA A 35 5.90 -2.52 0.52
CA ALA A 35 6.19 -2.23 -0.88
C ALA A 35 7.32 -3.14 -1.37
N LEU A 36 7.41 -3.34 -2.68
CA LEU A 36 8.47 -4.17 -3.31
C LEU A 36 9.86 -3.50 -3.27
N GLY A 37 9.91 -2.18 -3.05
CA GLY A 37 11.16 -1.45 -2.95
C GLY A 37 10.96 0.06 -2.96
N SER A 38 12.06 0.79 -3.19
CA SER A 38 12.05 2.26 -3.28
C SER A 38 12.59 2.75 -4.63
N ASN A 39 11.95 3.77 -5.21
CA ASN A 39 12.38 4.46 -6.42
C ASN A 39 12.17 5.97 -6.24
N PRO A 40 13.21 6.82 -6.37
CA PRO A 40 13.08 8.26 -6.18
C PRO A 40 12.21 8.96 -7.24
N LYS A 41 12.08 8.35 -8.43
CA LYS A 41 11.30 8.92 -9.54
C LYS A 41 9.80 8.87 -9.23
N LYS A 42 9.17 10.04 -9.20
CA LYS A 42 7.70 10.16 -9.05
C LYS A 42 6.96 9.52 -10.23
N SER A 43 5.79 8.96 -9.96
CA SER A 43 4.87 8.50 -11.00
C SER A 43 4.27 9.69 -11.79
N SER A 44 3.82 9.41 -13.01
CA SER A 44 3.05 10.34 -13.83
C SER A 44 1.58 10.38 -13.38
N LYS A 45 1.01 11.57 -13.21
CA LYS A 45 -0.40 11.75 -12.85
C LYS A 45 -1.27 11.88 -14.10
N VAL A 46 -1.54 10.76 -14.76
CA VAL A 46 -2.32 10.71 -16.02
C VAL A 46 -3.78 10.27 -15.81
N GLY A 47 -4.26 10.17 -14.56
CA GLY A 47 -5.65 9.84 -14.25
C GLY A 47 -6.08 8.41 -14.60
N ARG A 48 -5.13 7.51 -14.85
CA ARG A 48 -5.41 6.09 -15.10
C ARG A 48 -5.36 5.28 -13.80
N GLY A 49 -6.25 4.32 -13.69
CA GLY A 49 -6.38 3.41 -12.56
C GLY A 49 -7.83 3.03 -12.34
N GLU A 50 -8.05 1.92 -11.65
CA GLU A 50 -9.36 1.45 -11.21
C GLU A 50 -9.36 1.39 -9.68
N VAL A 51 -10.53 1.55 -9.07
CA VAL A 51 -10.73 1.45 -7.62
C VAL A 51 -11.78 0.38 -7.36
N ASP A 52 -11.71 -0.27 -6.20
CA ASP A 52 -12.66 -1.28 -5.77
C ASP A 52 -12.89 -2.40 -6.79
N ILE A 53 -11.82 -2.85 -7.45
CA ILE A 53 -11.81 -4.03 -8.32
C ILE A 53 -11.12 -5.21 -7.61
N ALA A 54 -11.51 -6.43 -8.00
CA ALA A 54 -10.79 -7.63 -7.57
C ALA A 54 -9.38 -7.66 -8.20
N LEU A 55 -8.39 -8.03 -7.39
CA LEU A 55 -7.00 -8.15 -7.79
C LEU A 55 -6.52 -9.58 -7.59
N VAL A 56 -5.57 -10.00 -8.44
CA VAL A 56 -4.76 -11.21 -8.20
C VAL A 56 -3.30 -10.80 -8.21
N ILE A 57 -2.63 -10.94 -7.07
CA ILE A 57 -1.20 -10.63 -6.91
C ILE A 57 -0.52 -11.90 -6.44
N ASP A 58 0.45 -12.39 -7.21
CA ASP A 58 1.20 -13.62 -6.90
C ASP A 58 0.30 -14.82 -6.53
N GLY A 59 -0.86 -14.94 -7.19
CA GLY A 59 -1.84 -16.00 -6.97
C GLY A 59 -2.80 -15.78 -5.79
N VAL A 60 -2.67 -14.67 -5.06
CA VAL A 60 -3.58 -14.28 -3.97
C VAL A 60 -4.71 -13.43 -4.54
N HIS A 61 -5.95 -13.88 -4.36
CA HIS A 61 -7.15 -13.13 -4.68
C HIS A 61 -7.44 -12.11 -3.58
N ILE A 62 -7.73 -10.87 -3.98
CA ILE A 62 -8.04 -9.76 -3.07
C ILE A 62 -9.29 -9.07 -3.60
N GLU A 63 -10.35 -9.05 -2.82
CA GLU A 63 -11.59 -8.39 -3.12
C GLU A 63 -11.81 -7.16 -2.22
N PRO A 64 -12.48 -6.12 -2.72
CA PRO A 64 -12.89 -4.99 -1.89
C PRO A 64 -13.71 -5.48 -0.68
N GLY A 65 -13.29 -5.07 0.52
CA GLY A 65 -13.91 -5.48 1.78
C GLY A 65 -13.20 -6.62 2.50
N ASN A 66 -12.25 -7.34 1.87
CA ASN A 66 -11.42 -8.29 2.60
C ASN A 66 -10.58 -7.61 3.67
N LEU A 67 -10.41 -8.27 4.81
CA LEU A 67 -9.41 -7.89 5.79
C LEU A 67 -8.01 -8.33 5.33
N ILE A 68 -7.05 -7.41 5.46
CA ILE A 68 -5.64 -7.66 5.19
C ILE A 68 -4.85 -7.48 6.48
N TYR A 69 -4.05 -8.48 6.84
CA TYR A 69 -3.19 -8.48 8.01
C TYR A 69 -1.73 -8.41 7.57
N CYS A 70 -0.93 -7.58 8.25
CA CYS A 70 0.46 -7.32 7.89
C CYS A 70 1.33 -7.21 9.14
N ASP A 71 2.46 -7.91 9.14
CA ASP A 71 3.49 -7.83 10.17
C ASP A 71 4.89 -7.96 9.52
N PRO A 72 6.01 -8.03 10.26
CA PRO A 72 7.33 -8.23 9.65
C PRO A 72 7.48 -9.53 8.84
N ASP A 73 6.74 -10.59 9.18
CA ASP A 73 6.86 -11.91 8.55
C ASP A 73 6.14 -11.96 7.21
N GLY A 74 4.97 -11.32 7.08
CA GLY A 74 4.18 -11.47 5.86
C GLY A 74 2.94 -10.61 5.73
N ILE A 75 2.11 -11.04 4.77
CA ILE A 75 0.78 -10.49 4.48
C ILE A 75 -0.18 -11.68 4.42
N LEU A 76 -1.30 -11.58 5.13
CA LEU A 76 -2.41 -12.52 5.02
C LEU A 76 -3.67 -11.77 4.56
N VAL A 77 -4.48 -12.45 3.76
CA VAL A 77 -5.76 -11.93 3.26
C VAL A 77 -6.86 -12.88 3.75
N GLU A 78 -7.95 -12.30 4.24
CA GLU A 78 -9.17 -13.05 4.58
C GLU A 78 -9.69 -13.83 3.37
N ARG A 79 -10.25 -15.02 3.62
CA ARG A 79 -10.77 -15.90 2.57
C ARG A 79 -12.22 -15.59 2.24
#